data_AF-A0A7X5YM75-F1
#
_entry.id   AF-A0A7X5YM75-F1
#
_cell.length_a   1.000
_cell.length_b   1.000
_cell.length_c   1.000
_cell.angle_alpha   90.00
_cell.angle_beta   90.00
_cell.angle_gamma   90.00
#
_symmetry.space_group_name_H-M   'P 1'
#
loop_
_entity.id
_entity.type
_entity.pdbx_description
1 polymer ?
#
loop_
_entity_poly.entity_id
_entity_poly.type
_entity_poly.pdbx_seq_one_letter_code
_entity_poly.pdbx_strand_id
1 'polypeptide(L)'
;MRIILPLLVAALAAAGPAWSQTAPRAPEGVRIYTPGQFGVTAETPSRMAASREAMNHGRNGSASPDSNAAAREQAAAAVGRAGLLCTVAEAAVIGRTRDGGPLLEIDCVEGGGVIIADTDPMQVVDCLDLAPDEGQAGRRQRVVSACRLPGNAGLAGLGQSARN
;
A
#
# COMPACT_ATOMS: atom_id res chain seq x y z
N MET A 1 62.07 5.81 59.61
CA MET A 1 63.00 5.45 58.52
C MET A 1 62.52 4.12 57.93
N ARG A 2 62.34 4.07 56.61
CA ARG A 2 61.64 3.03 55.84
C ARG A 2 62.42 1.69 55.81
N ILE A 3 61.77 0.56 56.08
CA ILE A 3 62.28 -0.81 55.83
C ILE A 3 61.05 -1.67 55.44
N ILE A 4 60.70 -1.75 54.15
CA ILE A 4 60.98 -2.82 53.16
C ILE A 4 60.43 -4.20 53.59
N LEU A 5 59.31 -4.56 52.94
CA LEU A 5 58.66 -5.87 52.93
C LEU A 5 59.29 -6.74 51.81
N PRO A 6 59.54 -8.03 52.02
CA PRO A 6 59.56 -8.99 50.92
C PRO A 6 58.34 -9.89 51.00
N LEU A 7 57.49 -9.77 49.98
CA LEU A 7 56.40 -10.69 49.68
C LEU A 7 57.02 -11.96 49.09
N LEU A 8 56.97 -13.08 49.82
CA LEU A 8 57.44 -14.38 49.36
C LEU A 8 56.22 -15.14 48.81
N VAL A 9 56.10 -15.20 47.49
CA VAL A 9 55.05 -15.94 46.79
C VAL A 9 55.53 -17.38 46.59
N ALA A 10 54.93 -18.33 47.30
CA ALA A 10 55.11 -19.75 47.06
C ALA A 10 54.15 -20.22 45.96
N ALA A 11 54.69 -20.67 44.83
CA ALA A 11 53.93 -21.27 43.75
C ALA A 11 53.70 -22.76 44.03
N LEU A 12 52.47 -23.15 44.37
CA LEU A 12 52.04 -24.55 44.32
C LEU A 12 51.53 -24.85 42.90
N ALA A 13 52.26 -25.72 42.17
CA ALA A 13 51.79 -26.29 40.91
C ALA A 13 50.82 -27.45 41.21
N ALA A 14 49.53 -27.23 41.01
CA ALA A 14 48.52 -28.29 41.01
C ALA A 14 48.41 -28.89 39.60
N ALA A 15 48.87 -30.13 39.42
CA ALA A 15 48.58 -30.93 38.23
C ALA A 15 47.16 -31.50 38.35
N GLY A 16 46.21 -30.92 37.62
CA GLY A 16 44.84 -31.43 37.48
C GLY A 16 44.71 -32.47 36.36
N PRO A 17 43.71 -33.36 36.41
CA PRO A 17 43.52 -34.41 35.40
C PRO A 17 43.13 -33.82 34.04
N ALA A 18 43.68 -34.39 32.96
CA ALA A 18 43.29 -34.08 31.60
C ALA A 18 41.95 -34.75 31.26
N TRP A 19 40.86 -33.99 31.32
CA TRP A 19 39.56 -34.43 30.80
C TRP A 19 39.62 -34.29 29.27
N SER A 20 39.43 -35.40 28.55
CA SER A 20 39.28 -35.38 27.11
C SER A 20 37.96 -34.70 26.76
N GLN A 21 38.03 -33.40 26.47
CA GLN A 21 36.91 -32.64 25.92
C GLN A 21 36.72 -33.10 24.46
N THR A 22 35.83 -34.06 24.20
CA THR A 22 35.32 -34.20 22.82
C THR A 22 34.44 -32.99 22.58
N ALA A 23 34.99 -31.96 21.94
CA ALA A 23 34.21 -30.79 21.58
C ALA A 23 33.01 -31.24 20.73
N PRO A 24 31.79 -30.76 21.01
CA PRO A 24 30.67 -30.98 20.10
C PRO A 24 31.07 -30.37 18.76
N ARG A 25 31.07 -31.19 17.70
CA ARG A 25 31.29 -30.71 16.33
C ARG A 25 30.28 -29.60 16.08
N ALA A 26 30.75 -28.42 15.68
CA ALA A 26 29.89 -27.33 15.23
C ALA A 26 28.91 -27.90 14.19
N PRO A 27 27.60 -27.59 14.25
CA PRO A 27 26.68 -28.06 13.24
C PRO A 27 27.16 -27.53 11.89
N GLU A 28 27.51 -28.46 11.02
CA GLU A 28 27.80 -28.19 9.62
C GLU A 28 26.63 -27.38 9.07
N GLY A 29 26.93 -26.18 8.54
CA GLY A 29 25.94 -25.14 8.29
C GLY A 29 24.69 -25.69 7.63
N VAL A 30 23.55 -25.56 8.31
CA VAL A 30 22.25 -25.98 7.78
C VAL A 30 21.96 -25.15 6.54
N ARG A 31 22.21 -25.75 5.36
CA ARG A 31 21.87 -25.13 4.08
C ARG A 31 20.40 -25.34 3.83
N ILE A 32 19.65 -24.24 3.86
CA ILE A 32 18.21 -24.24 3.62
C ILE A 32 18.00 -24.03 2.12
N TYR A 33 17.47 -25.04 1.46
CA TYR A 33 17.26 -25.04 0.01
C TYR A 33 15.83 -24.69 -0.38
N THR A 34 14.85 -24.95 0.50
CA THR A 34 13.45 -24.64 0.24
C THR A 34 12.71 -24.21 1.51
N PRO A 35 11.66 -23.37 1.39
CA PRO A 35 10.87 -22.88 2.55
C PRO A 35 10.22 -23.99 3.39
N GLY A 36 10.03 -25.20 2.85
CA GLY A 36 9.47 -26.34 3.60
C GLY A 36 10.44 -26.99 4.59
N GLN A 37 11.73 -26.68 4.54
CA GLN A 37 12.75 -27.26 5.43
C GLN A 37 12.82 -26.59 6.81
N PHE A 38 12.07 -25.52 7.03
CA PHE A 38 12.09 -24.81 8.31
C PHE A 38 11.37 -25.54 9.44
N GLY A 39 10.69 -26.68 9.20
CA GLY A 39 9.96 -27.42 10.25
C GLY A 39 8.84 -26.63 10.94
N VAL A 40 8.69 -25.35 10.60
CA VAL A 40 7.59 -24.50 10.98
C VAL A 40 6.49 -24.77 9.98
N THR A 41 5.42 -25.40 10.45
CA THR A 41 4.11 -24.91 10.05
C THR A 41 4.16 -23.41 10.31
N ALA A 42 4.28 -22.60 9.25
CA ALA A 42 4.23 -21.15 9.35
C ALA A 42 2.78 -20.74 9.66
N GLU A 43 2.27 -21.24 10.78
CA GLU A 43 0.90 -21.18 11.24
C GLU A 43 0.90 -20.52 12.61
N THR A 44 1.38 -19.29 12.69
CA THR A 44 0.60 -18.37 13.51
C THR A 44 -0.30 -17.64 12.52
N PRO A 45 -1.56 -18.09 12.32
CA PRO A 45 -2.49 -17.47 11.38
C PRO A 45 -2.57 -15.96 11.58
N SER A 46 -2.43 -15.50 12.83
CA SER A 46 -2.37 -14.09 13.20
C SER A 46 -1.20 -13.33 12.58
N ARG A 47 0.01 -13.92 12.46
CA ARG A 47 1.16 -13.25 11.84
C ARG A 47 1.00 -13.15 10.32
N MET A 48 0.47 -14.21 9.69
CA MET A 48 0.18 -14.19 8.24
C MET A 48 -1.00 -13.27 7.92
N ALA A 49 -2.04 -13.24 8.75
CA ALA A 49 -3.16 -12.31 8.63
C ALA A 49 -2.70 -10.86 8.82
N ALA A 50 -1.96 -10.56 9.89
CA ALA A 50 -1.40 -9.22 10.13
C ALA A 50 -0.42 -8.79 9.01
N SER A 51 0.39 -9.72 8.49
CA SER A 51 1.29 -9.45 7.36
C SER A 51 0.50 -9.19 6.07
N ARG A 52 -0.55 -9.96 5.79
CA ARG A 52 -1.46 -9.73 4.66
C ARG A 52 -2.19 -8.40 4.80
N GLU A 53 -2.70 -8.06 5.97
CA GLU A 53 -3.33 -6.79 6.28
C GLU A 53 -2.37 -5.62 6.07
N ALA A 54 -1.14 -5.71 6.60
CA ALA A 54 -0.11 -4.69 6.40
C ALA A 54 0.27 -4.51 4.92
N MET A 55 0.43 -5.60 4.17
CA MET A 55 0.72 -5.56 2.73
C MET A 55 -0.47 -5.05 1.89
N ASN A 56 -1.70 -5.29 2.34
CA ASN A 56 -2.91 -4.81 1.68
C ASN A 56 -3.29 -3.38 2.09
N HIS A 57 -2.79 -2.87 3.22
CA HIS A 57 -3.06 -1.52 3.71
C HIS A 57 -2.63 -0.45 2.70
N GLY A 58 -1.51 -0.66 1.98
CA GLY A 58 -1.07 0.25 0.92
C GLY A 58 -1.79 0.08 -0.43
N ARG A 59 -2.53 -1.03 -0.64
CA ARG A 59 -3.28 -1.30 -1.88
C ARG A 59 -4.77 -0.96 -1.79
N ASN A 60 -5.34 -1.16 -0.61
CA ASN A 60 -6.76 -0.94 -0.32
C ASN A 60 -6.95 0.21 0.69
N GLY A 61 -5.91 1.02 0.92
CA GLY A 61 -6.00 2.16 1.82
C GLY A 61 -7.16 3.03 1.38
N SER A 62 -8.28 2.92 2.08
CA SER A 62 -9.33 3.91 2.09
C SER A 62 -8.63 5.23 2.34
N ALA A 63 -8.53 6.05 1.30
CA ALA A 63 -8.40 7.50 1.37
C ALA A 63 -7.91 7.99 2.74
N SER A 64 -6.60 7.87 3.01
CA SER A 64 -6.01 8.59 4.13
C SER A 64 -6.38 10.07 3.97
N PRO A 65 -6.68 10.83 5.04
CA PRO A 65 -7.02 12.25 4.93
C PRO A 65 -6.01 13.03 4.08
N ASP A 66 -4.72 12.69 4.20
CA ASP A 66 -3.63 13.29 3.41
C ASP A 66 -3.74 12.96 1.91
N SER A 67 -4.16 11.73 1.58
CA SER A 67 -4.38 11.32 0.18
C SER A 67 -5.59 12.01 -0.44
N ASN A 68 -6.61 12.36 0.35
CA ASN A 68 -7.74 13.15 -0.12
C ASN A 68 -7.36 14.61 -0.36
N ALA A 69 -6.54 15.21 0.51
CA ALA A 69 -6.03 16.56 0.30
C ALA A 69 -5.21 16.66 -1.00
N ALA A 70 -4.28 15.73 -1.21
CA ALA A 70 -3.47 15.67 -2.43
C ALA A 70 -4.33 15.39 -3.68
N ALA A 71 -5.37 14.55 -3.57
CA ALA A 71 -6.29 14.31 -4.67
C ALA A 71 -7.11 15.56 -5.03
N ARG A 72 -7.54 16.33 -4.02
CA ARG A 72 -8.29 17.59 -4.24
C ARG A 72 -7.44 18.66 -4.92
N GLU A 73 -6.16 18.77 -4.57
CA GLU A 73 -5.24 19.69 -5.24
C GLU A 73 -5.05 19.32 -6.71
N GLN A 74 -4.81 18.03 -6.99
CA GLN A 74 -4.70 17.53 -8.37
C GLN A 74 -5.99 17.75 -9.16
N ALA A 75 -7.15 17.50 -8.54
CA ALA A 75 -8.45 17.72 -9.14
C ALA A 75 -8.68 19.20 -9.47
N ALA A 76 -8.36 20.13 -8.57
CA ALA A 76 -8.51 21.56 -8.82
C ALA A 76 -7.65 22.01 -10.01
N ALA A 77 -6.42 21.51 -10.11
CA ALA A 77 -5.55 21.78 -11.25
C ALA A 77 -6.10 21.18 -12.55
N ALA A 78 -6.63 19.95 -12.51
CA ALA A 78 -7.20 19.27 -13.68
C ALA A 78 -8.47 19.97 -14.19
N VAL A 79 -9.38 20.36 -13.29
CA VAL A 79 -10.58 21.17 -13.58
C VAL A 79 -10.20 22.48 -14.27
N GLY A 80 -9.18 23.18 -13.75
CA GLY A 80 -8.69 24.43 -14.34
C GLY A 80 -8.15 24.25 -15.76
N ARG A 81 -7.39 23.18 -16.02
CA ARG A 81 -6.89 22.85 -17.36
C ARG A 81 -8.00 22.40 -18.31
N ALA A 82 -9.01 21.70 -17.79
CA ALA A 82 -10.19 21.29 -18.54
C ALA A 82 -11.16 22.43 -18.84
N GLY A 83 -11.01 23.60 -18.19
CA GLY A 83 -11.90 24.75 -18.35
C GLY A 83 -13.29 24.52 -17.75
N LEU A 84 -13.42 23.62 -16.77
CA LEU A 84 -14.70 23.29 -16.15
C LEU A 84 -15.05 24.29 -15.03
N LEU A 85 -16.34 24.61 -14.90
CA LEU A 85 -16.88 25.34 -13.75
C LEU A 85 -17.25 24.34 -12.64
N CYS A 86 -16.24 23.89 -11.90
CA CYS A 86 -16.41 22.93 -10.79
C CYS A 86 -15.52 23.32 -9.61
N THR A 87 -16.12 23.72 -8.49
CA THR A 87 -15.44 23.87 -7.21
C THR A 87 -15.33 22.49 -6.56
N VAL A 88 -14.12 21.97 -6.40
CA VAL A 88 -13.89 20.61 -5.89
C VAL A 88 -14.34 20.46 -4.44
N ALA A 89 -15.45 19.76 -4.22
CA ALA A 89 -15.99 19.41 -2.90
C ALA A 89 -15.25 18.21 -2.30
N GLU A 90 -15.06 17.16 -3.09
CA GLU A 90 -14.29 15.96 -2.78
C GLU A 90 -13.61 15.43 -4.05
N ALA A 91 -12.50 14.72 -3.89
CA ALA A 91 -11.80 14.10 -5.02
C ALA A 91 -11.08 12.83 -4.60
N ALA A 92 -10.95 11.90 -5.53
CA ALA A 92 -10.18 10.68 -5.36
C ALA A 92 -9.37 10.34 -6.62
N VAL A 93 -8.15 9.84 -6.43
CA VAL A 93 -7.39 9.18 -7.50
C VAL A 93 -7.92 7.75 -7.60
N ILE A 94 -8.71 7.47 -8.63
CA ILE A 94 -9.35 6.16 -8.84
C ILE A 94 -8.52 5.22 -9.72
N GLY A 95 -7.42 5.74 -10.30
CA GLY A 95 -6.50 4.95 -11.09
C GLY A 95 -5.43 5.79 -11.78
N ARG A 96 -4.83 5.19 -12.80
CA ARG A 96 -3.90 5.86 -13.71
C ARG A 96 -4.24 5.51 -15.14
N THR A 97 -3.99 6.45 -16.03
CA THR A 97 -4.11 6.30 -17.48
C THR A 97 -2.93 5.47 -17.99
N ARG A 98 -2.98 5.03 -19.25
CA ARG A 98 -1.90 4.24 -19.84
C ARG A 98 -0.56 4.99 -19.86
N ASP A 99 -0.63 6.32 -20.00
CA ASP A 99 0.52 7.21 -20.06
C ASP A 99 1.01 7.63 -18.67
N GLY A 100 0.40 7.08 -17.62
CA GLY A 100 0.81 7.27 -16.22
C GLY A 100 0.17 8.46 -15.52
N GLY A 101 -0.61 9.28 -16.23
CA GLY A 101 -1.39 10.39 -15.67
C GLY A 101 -2.47 9.90 -14.69
N PRO A 102 -2.86 10.72 -13.70
CA PRO A 102 -3.91 10.35 -12.75
C PRO A 102 -5.27 10.22 -13.45
N LEU A 103 -6.06 9.24 -12.99
CA LEU A 103 -7.48 9.15 -13.28
C LEU A 103 -8.22 9.59 -12.01
N LEU A 104 -8.92 10.72 -12.10
CA LEU A 104 -9.52 11.42 -10.97
C LEU A 104 -11.03 11.30 -11.03
N GLU A 105 -11.67 10.99 -9.91
CA GLU A 105 -13.09 11.23 -9.69
C GLU A 105 -13.25 12.50 -8.86
N ILE A 106 -14.17 13.38 -9.27
CA ILE A 106 -14.38 14.69 -8.69
C ILE A 106 -15.86 14.88 -8.39
N ASP A 107 -16.16 15.35 -7.18
CA ASP A 107 -17.47 15.83 -6.75
C ASP A 107 -17.44 17.36 -6.73
N CYS A 108 -18.42 18.00 -7.37
CA CYS A 108 -18.48 19.45 -7.53
C CYS A 108 -19.48 20.07 -6.55
N VAL A 109 -19.13 21.19 -5.90
CA VAL A 109 -20.05 21.93 -5.02
C VAL A 109 -21.29 22.41 -5.77
N GLU A 110 -21.14 22.74 -7.05
CA GLU A 110 -22.22 23.13 -7.96
C GLU A 110 -23.22 21.99 -8.24
N GLY A 111 -22.88 20.77 -7.85
CA GLY A 111 -23.63 19.55 -8.09
C GLY A 111 -23.09 18.77 -9.29
N GLY A 112 -23.36 17.46 -9.28
CA GLY A 112 -22.81 16.55 -10.28
C GLY A 112 -21.36 16.18 -9.98
N GLY A 113 -20.78 15.37 -10.86
CA GLY A 113 -19.40 14.94 -10.75
C GLY A 113 -18.85 14.51 -12.09
N VAL A 114 -17.53 14.46 -12.16
CA VAL A 114 -16.81 14.08 -13.38
C VAL A 114 -15.69 13.10 -13.08
N ILE A 115 -15.35 12.33 -14.10
CA ILE A 115 -14.10 11.59 -14.16
C ILE A 115 -13.19 12.30 -15.16
N ILE A 116 -12.00 12.68 -14.71
CA ILE A 116 -10.96 13.26 -15.56
C ILE A 116 -9.83 12.25 -15.70
N ALA A 117 -9.57 11.85 -16.95
CA ALA A 117 -8.31 11.22 -17.32
C ALA A 117 -7.33 12.33 -17.72
N ASP A 118 -6.32 12.53 -16.89
CA ASP A 118 -5.30 13.55 -17.11
C ASP A 118 -4.27 13.05 -18.15
N THR A 119 -4.71 13.02 -19.41
CA THR A 119 -3.93 12.68 -20.61
C THR A 119 -3.80 13.90 -21.52
N ASP A 120 -3.06 13.73 -22.62
CA ASP A 120 -3.05 14.66 -23.75
C ASP A 120 -3.57 13.93 -25.02
N PRO A 121 -4.77 14.25 -25.54
CA PRO A 121 -5.72 15.23 -25.01
C PRO A 121 -6.39 14.76 -23.72
N MET A 122 -6.81 15.71 -22.89
CA MET A 122 -7.54 15.42 -21.66
C MET A 122 -8.92 14.85 -21.97
N GLN A 123 -9.34 13.83 -21.22
CA GLN A 123 -10.68 13.26 -21.35
C GLN A 123 -11.48 13.55 -20.08
N VAL A 124 -12.70 14.02 -20.25
CA VAL A 124 -13.63 14.35 -19.17
C VAL A 124 -14.93 13.64 -19.46
N VAL A 125 -15.47 12.93 -18.47
CA VAL A 125 -16.74 12.21 -18.57
C VAL A 125 -17.61 12.59 -17.38
N ASP A 126 -18.86 12.97 -17.63
CA ASP A 126 -19.82 13.22 -16.56
C ASP A 126 -20.21 11.90 -15.88
N CYS A 127 -20.34 11.92 -14.55
CA CYS A 127 -20.77 10.76 -13.78
C CYS A 127 -22.15 10.22 -14.21
N LEU A 128 -23.03 11.07 -14.75
CA LEU A 128 -24.34 10.69 -15.31
C LEU A 128 -24.24 10.00 -16.66
N ASP A 129 -23.16 10.23 -17.40
CA ASP A 129 -22.92 9.63 -18.72
C ASP A 129 -22.22 8.27 -18.61
N LEU A 130 -21.74 7.89 -17.41
CA LEU A 130 -21.19 6.56 -17.17
C LEU A 130 -22.28 5.50 -17.21
N ALA A 131 -22.43 4.88 -18.38
CA ALA A 131 -23.26 3.68 -18.54
C ALA A 131 -22.43 2.43 -18.16
N PRO A 132 -22.86 1.63 -17.16
CA PRO A 132 -22.12 0.45 -16.74
C PRO A 132 -21.97 -0.61 -17.83
N ASP A 133 -22.85 -0.61 -18.83
CA ASP A 133 -22.90 -1.61 -19.91
C ASP A 133 -22.16 -1.20 -21.19
N GLU A 134 -21.73 0.07 -21.32
CA GLU A 134 -21.08 0.58 -22.54
C GLU A 134 -19.55 0.57 -22.44
N GLY A 135 -19.01 0.34 -21.25
CA GLY A 135 -17.59 0.29 -21.00
C GLY A 135 -16.93 -0.95 -21.60
N GLN A 136 -16.38 -0.81 -22.80
CA GLN A 136 -15.55 -1.85 -23.42
C GLN A 136 -14.08 -1.58 -23.09
N ALA A 137 -13.47 -2.46 -22.31
CA ALA A 137 -12.04 -2.45 -22.09
C ALA A 137 -11.44 -3.82 -22.42
N GLY A 138 -10.24 -3.84 -23.00
CA GLY A 138 -9.55 -5.10 -23.29
C GLY A 138 -9.32 -5.93 -22.02
N ARG A 139 -8.96 -7.22 -22.15
CA ARG A 139 -8.85 -8.21 -21.03
C ARG A 139 -7.99 -7.81 -19.80
N ARG A 140 -7.31 -6.66 -19.83
CA ARG A 140 -6.44 -6.14 -18.76
C ARG A 140 -6.74 -4.67 -18.38
N GLN A 141 -7.78 -4.09 -18.95
CA GLN A 141 -8.14 -2.69 -18.71
C GLN A 141 -9.30 -2.65 -17.74
N ARG A 142 -9.22 -1.77 -16.73
CA ARG A 142 -10.31 -1.53 -15.80
C ARG A 142 -11.30 -0.57 -16.46
N VAL A 143 -12.53 -1.01 -16.62
CA VAL A 143 -13.65 -0.12 -16.96
C VAL A 143 -14.02 0.66 -15.71
N VAL A 144 -14.13 1.98 -15.82
CA VAL A 144 -14.81 2.78 -14.80
C VAL A 144 -16.28 2.87 -15.21
N SER A 145 -17.12 2.13 -14.49
CA SER A 145 -18.53 1.94 -14.84
C SER A 145 -19.49 2.78 -14.00
N ALA A 146 -18.97 3.45 -12.96
CA ALA A 146 -19.74 4.31 -12.07
C ALA A 146 -18.81 5.19 -11.23
N CYS A 147 -19.32 6.36 -10.85
CA CYS A 147 -18.76 7.21 -9.81
C CYS A 147 -19.07 6.64 -8.40
N ARG A 148 -18.17 6.87 -7.44
CA ARG A 148 -18.17 6.27 -6.11
C ARG A 148 -18.08 7.27 -4.97
N LEU A 149 -17.65 8.51 -5.23
CA LEU A 149 -17.64 9.55 -4.21
C LEU A 149 -19.07 9.74 -3.67
N PRO A 150 -19.25 10.00 -2.36
CA PRO A 150 -20.57 10.13 -1.76
C PRO A 150 -21.47 11.14 -2.47
N GLY A 151 -20.94 12.29 -2.90
CA GLY A 151 -21.69 13.31 -3.66
C GLY A 151 -22.12 12.85 -5.06
N ASN A 152 -21.45 11.84 -5.62
CA ASN A 152 -21.71 11.32 -6.96
C ASN A 152 -22.49 9.99 -6.96
N ALA A 153 -22.46 9.23 -5.86
CA ALA A 153 -22.96 7.85 -5.80
C ALA A 153 -24.48 7.73 -6.07
N GLY A 154 -25.25 8.80 -5.85
CA GLY A 154 -26.69 8.86 -6.16
C GLY A 154 -27.01 9.07 -7.65
N LEU A 155 -26.05 9.56 -8.45
CA LEU A 155 -26.24 9.90 -9.86
C LEU A 155 -26.38 8.64 -10.74
N ALA A 156 -25.65 7.57 -10.41
CA ALA A 156 -25.66 6.32 -11.15
C ALA A 156 -27.04 5.64 -11.16
N GLY A 157 -27.88 5.83 -10.12
CA GLY A 157 -29.23 5.26 -10.05
C GLY A 157 -30.28 6.08 -10.82
N LEU A 158 -30.10 7.40 -10.90
CA LEU A 158 -31.04 8.31 -11.57
C LEU A 158 -30.98 8.18 -13.10
N GLY A 159 -29.79 7.98 -13.66
CA GLY A 159 -29.60 7.76 -15.10
C GLY A 159 -30.25 6.46 -15.61
N GLN A 160 -30.33 5.43 -14.76
CA GLN A 160 -30.99 4.16 -15.11
C GLN A 160 -32.52 4.28 -15.04
N SER A 161 -33.05 5.05 -14.09
CA SER A 161 -34.50 5.23 -13.93
C SER A 161 -35.13 6.13 -14.99
N ALA A 162 -34.36 7.02 -15.62
CA ALA A 162 -34.85 7.92 -16.68
C ALA A 162 -34.86 7.29 -18.09
N ARG A 163 -34.26 6.10 -18.25
CA ARG A 163 -34.15 5.37 -19.52
C ARG A 163 -35.19 4.24 -19.69
N ASN A 164 -36.06 4.04 -18.70
CA ASN A 164 -37.17 3.08 -18.70
C ASN A 164 -38.51 3.81 -18.86
#